data_AF-A0A7J5YJV6-F1
#
_entry.id   AF-A0A7J5YJV6-F1
#
_cell.length_a   1.000
_cell.length_b   1.000
_cell.length_c   1.000
_cell.angle_alpha   90.00
_cell.angle_beta   90.00
_cell.angle_gamma   90.00
#
_symmetry.space_group_name_H-M   'P 1'
#
loop_
_entity.id
_entity.type
_entity.pdbx_description
1 polymer ?
#
loop_
_entity_poly.entity_id
_entity_poly.type
_entity_poly.pdbx_seq_one_letter_code
_entity_poly.pdbx_strand_id
1 'polypeptide(L)'
;MFSADRKRVETALENCNLPSGRNDSIPQEDFTPEVYNMFLSNICPRTELDHIFSDVGAKSRPYLNVEQMTEFINNKQRDPRLNEILYPPLKPEQVQVLVDKYEPNASLAQKGESFFPLKI
;
A
#
# COMPACT_ATOMS: atom_id res chain seq x y z
N MET A 1 -14.60 22.79 14.04
CA MET A 1 -14.45 21.63 13.13
C MET A 1 -12.99 21.31 12.81
N PHE A 2 -12.10 22.28 12.57
CA PHE A 2 -10.68 22.02 12.23
C PHE A 2 -9.74 21.52 13.35
N SER A 3 -10.16 21.44 14.62
CA SER A 3 -9.24 21.09 15.72
C SER A 3 -8.95 19.60 15.82
N ALA A 4 -9.83 18.73 15.30
CA ALA A 4 -9.64 17.28 15.32
C ALA A 4 -8.62 16.85 14.24
N ASP A 5 -8.75 17.37 13.02
CA ASP A 5 -7.83 17.06 11.92
C ASP A 5 -6.42 17.60 12.21
N ARG A 6 -6.34 18.80 12.79
CA ARG A 6 -5.06 19.37 13.24
C ARG A 6 -4.34 18.45 14.24
N LYS A 7 -5.06 17.98 15.28
CA LYS A 7 -4.49 17.02 16.24
C LYS A 7 -4.05 15.72 15.57
N ARG A 8 -4.83 15.23 14.59
CA ARG A 8 -4.49 14.02 13.83
C ARG A 8 -3.19 14.18 13.05
N VAL A 9 -2.96 15.34 12.45
CA VAL A 9 -1.70 15.68 11.77
C VAL A 9 -0.55 15.74 12.78
N GLU A 10 -0.72 16.46 13.89
CA GLU A 10 0.30 16.60 14.94
C GLU A 10 0.71 15.22 15.51
N THR A 11 -0.26 14.36 15.83
CA THR A 11 0.01 12.97 16.28
C THR A 11 0.69 12.11 15.21
N ALA A 12 0.32 12.26 13.93
CA ALA A 12 0.96 11.51 12.85
C ALA A 12 2.42 11.95 12.63
N LEU A 13 2.72 13.24 12.78
CA LEU A 13 4.10 13.76 12.75
C LEU A 13 4.91 13.22 13.94
N GLU A 14 4.36 13.25 15.14
CA GLU A 14 5.01 12.69 16.35
C GLU A 14 5.36 11.20 16.18
N ASN A 15 4.43 10.40 15.64
CA ASN A 15 4.65 8.98 15.36
C ASN A 15 5.75 8.74 14.31
N CYS A 16 6.06 9.73 13.49
CA CYS A 16 7.15 9.69 12.52
C CYS A 16 8.46 10.28 13.06
N ASN A 17 8.51 10.64 14.35
CA ASN A 17 9.59 11.40 14.98
C ASN A 17 9.87 12.75 14.29
N LEU A 18 8.84 13.35 13.71
CA LEU A 18 8.91 14.66 13.07
C LEU A 18 8.42 15.77 14.02
N PRO A 19 8.95 16.99 13.88
CA PRO A 19 8.46 18.15 14.62
C PRO A 19 6.95 18.39 14.40
N SER A 20 6.18 18.46 15.47
CA SER A 20 4.71 18.64 15.46
C SER A 20 4.25 19.98 16.05
N GLY A 21 5.17 20.82 16.54
CA GLY A 21 4.85 22.10 17.14
C GLY A 21 4.30 23.12 16.15
N ARG A 22 3.46 24.05 16.63
CA ARG A 22 2.76 25.03 15.79
C ARG A 22 3.67 25.94 14.97
N ASN A 23 4.91 26.14 15.40
CA ASN A 23 5.91 26.98 14.74
C ASN A 23 7.17 26.18 14.35
N ASP A 24 7.10 24.86 14.42
CA ASP A 24 8.24 24.01 14.08
C ASP A 24 8.36 23.90 12.56
N SER A 25 9.57 23.63 12.09
CA SER A 25 9.86 23.41 10.67
C SER A 25 10.58 22.08 10.51
N ILE A 26 10.25 21.36 9.45
CA ILE A 26 10.87 20.08 9.13
C ILE A 26 11.96 20.33 8.08
N PRO A 27 13.22 20.01 8.37
CA PRO A 27 14.29 20.06 7.38
C PRO A 27 13.98 19.13 6.20
N GLN A 28 14.30 19.56 4.98
CA GLN A 28 14.04 18.74 3.78
C GLN A 28 14.79 17.40 3.82
N GLU A 29 15.95 17.37 4.46
CA GLU A 29 16.76 16.16 4.67
C GLU A 29 16.10 15.13 5.59
N ASP A 30 15.28 15.59 6.54
CA ASP A 30 14.55 14.74 7.48
C ASP A 30 13.22 14.23 6.90
N PHE A 31 12.72 14.86 5.83
CA PHE A 31 11.47 14.50 5.17
C PHE A 31 11.69 13.68 3.89
N THR A 32 12.25 12.49 4.06
CA THR A 32 12.51 11.56 2.96
C THR A 32 11.21 10.89 2.48
N PRO A 33 11.19 10.29 1.27
CA PRO A 33 10.03 9.53 0.78
C PRO A 33 9.60 8.41 1.73
N GLU A 34 10.53 7.78 2.44
CA GLU A 34 10.24 6.73 3.42
C GLU A 34 9.46 7.29 4.61
N VAL A 35 9.91 8.43 5.14
CA VAL A 35 9.23 9.13 6.25
C VAL A 35 7.86 9.64 5.81
N TYR A 36 7.74 10.17 4.59
CA TYR A 36 6.46 10.60 4.03
C TYR A 36 5.46 9.45 3.91
N ASN A 37 5.88 8.27 3.43
CA ASN A 37 5.02 7.08 3.38
C ASN A 37 4.57 6.65 4.77
N MET A 38 5.48 6.66 5.76
CA MET A 38 5.15 6.37 7.15
C MET A 38 4.14 7.38 7.72
N PHE A 39 4.30 8.66 7.39
CA PHE A 39 3.35 9.70 7.76
C PHE A 39 1.97 9.46 7.15
N LEU A 40 1.89 9.12 5.86
CA LEU A 40 0.63 8.78 5.20
C LEU A 40 -0.08 7.60 5.87
N SER A 41 0.66 6.55 6.23
CA SER A 41 0.11 5.40 6.96
C SER A 41 -0.44 5.76 8.34
N ASN A 42 0.20 6.71 9.04
CA ASN A 42 -0.24 7.17 10.37
C ASN A 42 -1.43 8.12 10.31
N ILE A 43 -1.42 9.08 9.38
CA ILE A 43 -2.50 10.06 9.26
C ILE A 43 -3.75 9.43 8.65
N CYS A 44 -3.62 8.48 7.73
CA CYS A 44 -4.74 7.83 7.05
C CYS A 44 -4.57 6.31 7.08
N PRO A 45 -4.86 5.65 8.23
CA PRO A 45 -4.92 4.20 8.27
C PRO A 45 -6.04 3.71 7.35
N ARG A 46 -5.68 2.84 6.40
CA ARG A 46 -6.56 2.30 5.37
C ARG A 46 -7.13 0.94 5.80
N THR A 47 -7.91 0.92 6.90
CA THR A 47 -8.46 -0.33 7.48
C THR A 47 -9.42 -1.06 6.53
N GLU A 48 -10.01 -0.37 5.56
CA GLU A 48 -10.83 -0.99 4.52
C GLU A 48 -10.04 -1.92 3.60
N LEU A 49 -8.72 -1.74 3.51
CA LEU A 49 -7.88 -2.62 2.72
C LEU A 49 -7.77 -4.00 3.38
N ASP A 50 -7.79 -4.10 4.72
CA ASP A 50 -7.80 -5.37 5.43
C ASP A 50 -8.98 -6.26 5.02
N HIS A 51 -10.14 -5.65 4.75
CA HIS A 51 -11.30 -6.36 4.22
C HIS A 51 -11.05 -6.90 2.80
N ILE A 52 -10.38 -6.11 1.95
CA ILE A 52 -10.01 -6.55 0.60
C ILE A 52 -9.03 -7.73 0.66
N PHE A 53 -8.04 -7.73 1.56
CA PHE A 53 -7.15 -8.88 1.75
C PHE A 53 -7.92 -10.13 2.19
N SER A 54 -8.82 -9.98 3.16
CA SER A 54 -9.66 -11.08 3.62
C SER A 54 -10.50 -11.66 2.48
N ASP A 55 -11.09 -10.81 1.64
CA ASP A 55 -11.93 -11.21 0.50
C ASP A 55 -11.13 -11.89 -0.63
N VAL A 56 -9.86 -11.51 -0.81
CA VAL A 56 -8.94 -12.12 -1.77
C VAL A 56 -8.30 -13.42 -1.21
N GLY A 57 -8.58 -13.75 0.05
CA GLY A 57 -8.16 -15.02 0.68
C GLY A 57 -6.97 -14.92 1.63
N ALA A 58 -6.46 -13.71 1.89
CA ALA A 58 -5.49 -13.45 2.95
C ALA A 58 -6.19 -13.24 4.30
N LYS A 59 -6.82 -14.32 4.81
CA LYS A 59 -7.67 -14.30 6.02
C LYS A 59 -6.93 -13.94 7.32
N SER A 60 -5.61 -13.95 7.33
CA SER A 60 -4.80 -13.76 8.56
C SER A 60 -3.43 -13.15 8.30
N ARG A 61 -3.11 -12.84 7.04
CA ARG A 61 -1.79 -12.34 6.64
C ARG A 61 -1.99 -10.96 6.04
N PRO A 62 -1.21 -9.95 6.44
CA PRO A 62 -1.36 -8.61 5.89
C PRO A 62 -0.79 -8.50 4.45
N TYR A 63 -0.45 -9.59 3.78
CA TYR A 63 0.19 -9.62 2.46
C TYR A 63 -0.49 -10.66 1.56
N LEU A 64 -0.42 -10.45 0.24
CA LEU A 64 -0.80 -11.42 -0.78
C LEU A 64 0.44 -12.09 -1.37
N ASN A 65 0.32 -13.38 -1.69
CA ASN A 65 1.30 -14.04 -2.56
C ASN A 65 1.03 -13.72 -4.04
N VAL A 66 1.98 -14.04 -4.92
CA VAL A 66 1.85 -13.79 -6.37
C VAL A 66 0.62 -14.44 -6.99
N GLU A 67 0.24 -15.65 -6.57
CA GLU A 67 -0.94 -16.33 -7.11
C GLU A 67 -2.23 -15.59 -6.75
N GLN A 68 -2.39 -15.21 -5.49
CA GLN A 68 -3.53 -14.44 -4.99
C GLN A 68 -3.61 -13.05 -5.65
N MET A 69 -2.46 -12.39 -5.85
CA MET A 69 -2.40 -11.13 -6.57
C MET A 69 -2.78 -11.29 -8.05
N THR A 70 -2.35 -12.39 -8.68
CA THR A 70 -2.70 -12.70 -10.07
C THR A 70 -4.20 -12.92 -10.21
N GLU A 71 -4.81 -13.66 -9.28
CA GLU A 71 -6.25 -13.85 -9.24
C GLU A 71 -6.99 -12.53 -9.01
N PHE A 72 -6.52 -11.70 -8.07
CA PHE A 72 -7.10 -10.39 -7.80
C PHE A 72 -7.09 -9.49 -9.03
N ILE A 73 -5.97 -9.38 -9.73
CA ILE A 73 -5.87 -8.53 -10.93
C ILE A 73 -6.79 -9.05 -12.04
N ASN A 74 -6.79 -10.35 -12.29
CA ASN A 74 -7.52 -10.93 -13.41
C ASN A 74 -9.02 -11.08 -13.15
N ASN A 75 -9.47 -11.20 -11.90
CA ASN A 75 -10.88 -11.46 -11.57
C ASN A 75 -11.59 -10.29 -10.89
N LYS A 76 -10.87 -9.43 -10.13
CA LYS A 76 -11.46 -8.28 -9.42
C LYS A 76 -11.20 -6.96 -10.13
N GLN A 77 -9.99 -6.76 -10.67
CA GLN A 77 -9.60 -5.50 -11.32
C GLN A 77 -9.84 -5.49 -12.83
N ARG A 78 -10.05 -6.66 -13.44
CA ARG A 78 -10.30 -6.80 -14.88
C ARG A 78 -11.76 -6.47 -15.21
N ASP A 79 -11.97 -5.66 -16.23
CA ASP A 79 -13.31 -5.45 -16.79
C ASP A 79 -13.76 -6.74 -17.51
N PRO A 80 -14.86 -7.39 -17.07
CA PRO A 80 -15.33 -8.66 -17.63
C PRO A 80 -15.79 -8.55 -19.09
N ARG A 81 -15.97 -7.33 -19.61
CA ARG A 81 -16.35 -7.09 -21.01
C ARG A 81 -15.16 -7.09 -21.96
N LEU A 82 -13.92 -7.09 -21.45
CA LEU A 82 -12.71 -7.08 -22.26
C LEU A 82 -12.45 -8.46 -22.88
N ASN A 83 -12.24 -8.47 -24.19
CA ASN A 83 -11.90 -9.69 -24.92
C ASN A 83 -10.54 -10.26 -24.47
N GLU A 84 -10.51 -11.54 -24.12
CA GLU A 84 -9.32 -12.21 -23.59
C GLU A 84 -8.21 -12.44 -24.62
N ILE A 85 -8.53 -12.42 -25.92
CA ILE A 85 -7.53 -12.56 -26.99
C ILE A 85 -6.81 -11.22 -27.21
N LEU A 86 -7.56 -10.12 -27.20
CA LEU A 86 -6.99 -8.77 -27.37
C LEU A 86 -6.30 -8.27 -26.10
N TYR A 87 -6.80 -8.66 -24.93
CA TYR A 87 -6.28 -8.28 -23.62
C TYR A 87 -6.07 -9.53 -22.77
N PRO A 88 -4.99 -10.30 -22.97
CA PRO A 88 -4.77 -11.52 -22.21
C PRO A 88 -4.69 -11.26 -20.71
N PRO A 89 -5.14 -12.20 -19.85
CA PRO A 89 -4.94 -12.11 -18.41
C PRO A 89 -3.44 -12.11 -18.07
N LEU A 90 -3.09 -11.43 -16.99
CA LEU A 90 -1.70 -11.40 -16.51
C LEU A 90 -1.29 -12.79 -16.03
N LYS A 91 -0.08 -13.21 -16.38
CA LYS A 91 0.52 -14.43 -15.85
C LYS A 91 1.26 -14.16 -14.53
N PRO A 92 1.44 -15.17 -13.66
CA PRO A 92 2.15 -15.01 -12.39
C PRO A 92 3.53 -14.37 -12.53
N GLU A 93 4.27 -14.65 -13.61
CA GLU A 93 5.61 -14.09 -13.82
C GLU A 93 5.55 -12.57 -14.07
N GLN A 94 4.50 -12.09 -14.73
CA GLN A 94 4.30 -10.65 -14.95
C GLN A 94 3.87 -9.95 -13.66
N VAL A 95 3.09 -10.64 -12.82
CA VAL A 95 2.69 -10.14 -11.50
C VAL A 95 3.89 -10.09 -10.55
N GLN A 96 4.81 -11.06 -10.61
CA GLN A 96 6.06 -11.00 -9.85
C GLN A 96 6.88 -9.76 -10.21
N VAL A 97 6.99 -9.40 -11.50
CA VAL A 97 7.67 -8.17 -11.92
C VAL A 97 7.00 -6.91 -11.35
N LEU A 98 5.67 -6.91 -11.21
CA LEU A 98 4.96 -5.82 -10.54
C LEU A 98 5.26 -5.79 -9.04
N VAL A 99 5.25 -6.95 -8.37
CA VAL A 99 5.62 -7.07 -6.96
C VAL A 99 7.05 -6.56 -6.75
N ASP A 100 8.02 -6.97 -7.55
CA ASP A 100 9.42 -6.53 -7.44
C ASP A 100 9.59 -5.02 -7.67
N LYS A 101 8.76 -4.44 -8.55
CA LYS A 101 8.81 -3.02 -8.88
C LYS A 101 8.17 -2.14 -7.81
N TYR A 102 7.10 -2.60 -7.17
CA TYR A 102 6.26 -1.77 -6.32
C TYR A 102 6.29 -2.15 -4.84
N GLU A 103 6.86 -3.30 -4.47
CA GLU A 103 7.10 -3.67 -3.08
C GLU A 103 8.44 -3.09 -2.61
N PRO A 104 8.46 -2.04 -1.77
CA PRO A 104 9.72 -1.47 -1.27
C PRO A 104 10.43 -2.39 -0.28
N ASN A 105 9.75 -3.39 0.29
CA ASN A 105 10.40 -4.39 1.13
C ASN A 105 11.00 -5.50 0.25
N ALA A 106 12.31 -5.40 -0.01
CA ALA A 106 13.05 -6.38 -0.80
C ALA A 106 12.96 -7.82 -0.27
N SER A 107 12.78 -8.01 1.03
CA SER A 107 12.62 -9.35 1.64
C SER A 107 11.28 -9.99 1.30
N LEU A 108 10.23 -9.18 1.13
CA LEU A 108 8.91 -9.65 0.72
C LEU A 108 8.83 -9.82 -0.79
N ALA A 109 9.40 -8.88 -1.55
CA ALA A 109 9.53 -9.00 -3.00
C ALA A 109 10.21 -10.31 -3.41
N GLN A 110 11.35 -10.64 -2.79
CA GLN A 110 12.07 -11.90 -3.04
C GLN A 110 11.27 -13.17 -2.68
N LYS A 111 10.30 -13.06 -1.77
CA LYS A 111 9.39 -14.16 -1.41
C LYS A 111 8.14 -14.21 -2.28
N GLY A 112 7.97 -13.26 -3.20
CA GLY A 112 6.74 -13.12 -3.98
C GLY A 112 5.53 -12.71 -3.12
N GLU A 113 5.79 -12.04 -1.99
CA GLU A 113 4.78 -11.52 -1.07
C GLU A 113 4.70 -10.00 -1.23
N SER A 114 3.49 -9.44 -1.21
CA SER A 114 3.33 -8.02 -1.39
C SER A 114 2.22 -7.40 -0.56
N PHE A 115 2.55 -6.25 0.02
CA PHE A 115 1.66 -5.25 0.58
C PHE A 115 1.16 -4.28 -0.47
N PHE A 116 1.54 -4.42 -1.75
CA PHE A 116 1.19 -3.49 -2.83
C PHE A 116 -0.29 -3.05 -2.89
N PRO A 117 -1.30 -3.88 -2.58
CA PRO A 117 -2.68 -3.41 -2.55
C PRO A 117 -2.94 -2.34 -1.47
N LEU A 118 -2.06 -2.24 -0.45
CA LEU A 118 -2.15 -1.29 0.68
C LEU A 118 -1.65 0.12 0.35
N LYS A 119 -0.92 0.30 -0.76
CA LYS A 119 -0.19 1.54 -1.05
C LYS A 119 -0.82 2.40 -2.16
N ILE A 120 -2.01 2.01 -2.63
CA ILE A 120 -2.81 2.74 -3.63
C ILE A 120 -3.98 3.47 -2.95
#